data_AF-A0A2V6U9Y5-F1
#
_entry.id   AF-A0A2V6U9Y5-F1
#
_cell.length_a   1.000
_cell.length_b   1.000
_cell.length_c   1.000
_cell.angle_alpha   90.00
_cell.angle_beta   90.00
_cell.angle_gamma   90.00
#
_symmetry.space_group_name_H-M   'P 1'
#
loop_
_entity.id
_entity.type
_entity.pdbx_description
1 polymer ?
#
loop_
_entity_poly.entity_id
_entity_poly.type
_entity_poly.pdbx_seq_one_letter_code
_entity_poly.pdbx_strand_id
1 'polypeptide(L)'
;MTADRRDDLLVLLAAALPLALLLVRERVIAGSAGFPLDDSWIHLHFARNLAEGTGFAYNPGVPVAGSTAPLWTLLLAAGARVAGA
;
A
#
# COMPACT_ATOMS: atom_id res chain seq x y z
N MET A 1 -24.84 1.12 -26.87
CA MET A 1 -25.22 2.01 -25.75
C MET A 1 -25.77 1.30 -24.51
N THR A 2 -26.44 0.14 -24.60
CA THR A 2 -26.81 -0.67 -23.40
C THR A 2 -25.84 -1.83 -23.14
N ALA A 3 -25.23 -2.40 -24.19
CA ALA A 3 -24.18 -3.42 -24.06
C ALA A 3 -22.96 -2.88 -23.29
N ASP A 4 -22.50 -1.67 -23.60
CA ASP A 4 -21.35 -1.03 -22.95
C ASP A 4 -21.49 -0.96 -21.42
N ARG A 5 -22.68 -0.58 -20.91
CA ARG A 5 -22.93 -0.51 -19.45
C ARG A 5 -22.94 -1.88 -18.78
N ARG A 6 -23.40 -2.93 -19.48
CA ARG A 6 -23.39 -4.28 -18.94
C ARG A 6 -21.96 -4.80 -18.82
N ASP A 7 -21.14 -4.54 -19.84
CA ASP A 7 -19.75 -4.96 -19.86
C ASP A 7 -18.93 -4.18 -18.82
N ASP A 8 -19.16 -2.88 -18.66
CA ASP A 8 -18.58 -2.06 -17.59
C ASP A 8 -18.94 -2.61 -16.20
N LEU A 9 -20.21 -2.97 -15.97
CA LEU A 9 -20.64 -3.57 -14.71
C LEU A 9 -19.97 -4.92 -14.46
N LEU A 10 -19.81 -5.74 -15.48
CA LEU A 10 -19.11 -7.03 -15.36
C LEU A 10 -17.65 -6.82 -14.99
N VAL A 11 -16.97 -5.85 -15.61
CA VAL A 11 -15.58 -5.50 -15.27
C VAL A 11 -15.47 -4.99 -13.83
N LEU A 12 -16.36 -4.09 -13.41
CA LEU A 12 -16.38 -3.57 -12.04
C LEU A 12 -16.62 -4.69 -11.03
N LEU A 13 -17.57 -5.59 -11.30
CA LEU A 13 -17.85 -6.73 -10.42
C LEU A 13 -16.67 -7.71 -10.38
N ALA A 14 -16.04 -7.98 -11.52
CA ALA A 14 -14.87 -8.87 -11.61
C ALA A 14 -13.68 -8.32 -10.82
N ALA A 15 -13.53 -7.00 -10.68
CA ALA A 15 -12.50 -6.39 -9.84
C ALA A 15 -12.94 -6.29 -8.36
N ALA A 16 -14.17 -5.86 -8.09
CA ALA A 16 -14.66 -5.58 -6.75
C ALA A 16 -14.86 -6.86 -5.91
N LEU A 17 -15.34 -7.94 -6.52
CA LEU A 17 -15.61 -9.20 -5.81
C LEU A 17 -14.34 -9.85 -5.22
N PRO A 18 -13.25 -10.09 -5.97
CA PRO A 18 -12.02 -10.64 -5.40
C PRO A 18 -11.36 -9.68 -4.41
N LEU A 19 -11.44 -8.36 -4.64
CA LEU A 19 -10.96 -7.37 -3.68
C LEU A 19 -11.73 -7.44 -2.35
N ALA A 20 -13.06 -7.50 -2.40
CA ALA A 20 -13.90 -7.65 -1.22
C ALA A 20 -13.61 -8.97 -0.48
N LEU A 21 -13.45 -10.07 -1.22
CA LEU A 21 -13.06 -11.36 -0.66
C LEU A 21 -11.71 -11.28 0.05
N LEU A 22 -10.70 -10.70 -0.59
CA LEU A 22 -9.37 -10.49 0.00
C LEU A 22 -9.48 -9.71 1.31
N LEU A 23 -10.14 -8.56 1.31
CA LEU A 23 -10.29 -7.71 2.50
C LEU A 23 -11.02 -8.42 3.65
N VAL A 24 -12.07 -9.19 3.35
CA VAL A 24 -12.78 -9.99 4.36
C VAL A 24 -11.89 -11.09 4.92
N ARG A 25 -11.15 -11.81 4.06
CA ARG A 25 -10.24 -12.87 4.49
C ARG A 25 -9.12 -12.32 5.36
N GLU A 26 -8.53 -11.19 4.99
CA GLU A 26 -7.51 -10.54 5.80
C GLU A 26 -8.06 -10.11 7.15
N ARG A 27 -9.26 -9.53 7.20
CA ARG A 27 -9.89 -9.15 8.47
C ARG A 27 -10.12 -10.36 9.38
N VAL A 28 -10.51 -11.51 8.83
CA VAL A 28 -10.75 -12.75 9.60
C VAL A 28 -9.44 -13.33 10.14
N ILE A 29 -8.35 -13.29 9.35
CA ILE A 29 -7.06 -13.86 9.73
C ILE A 29 -6.30 -12.93 10.69
N ALA A 30 -6.18 -11.65 10.35
CA ALA A 30 -5.40 -10.68 11.11
C ALA A 30 -6.15 -10.11 12.33
N GLY A 31 -7.48 -10.15 12.33
CA GLY A 31 -8.33 -9.61 13.41
C GLY A 31 -8.40 -8.08 13.47
N SER A 32 -7.48 -7.37 12.81
CA SER A 32 -7.44 -5.91 12.68
C SER A 32 -7.32 -5.49 11.22
N ALA A 33 -7.53 -4.19 10.96
CA ALA A 33 -7.13 -3.60 9.67
C ALA A 33 -5.63 -3.33 9.70
N GLY A 34 -4.92 -3.56 8.60
CA GLY A 34 -3.49 -3.36 8.53
C GLY A 34 -2.89 -3.98 7.26
N PHE A 35 -1.56 -3.99 7.20
CA PHE A 35 -0.85 -4.67 6.13
C PHE A 35 -0.74 -6.15 6.46
N PRO A 36 -1.33 -7.04 5.64
CA PRO A 36 -1.34 -8.47 5.94
C PRO A 36 0.00 -9.16 5.68
N LEU A 37 0.84 -8.53 4.86
CA LEU A 37 2.17 -9.00 4.47
C LEU A 37 3.23 -7.99 4.90
N ASP A 38 4.41 -8.51 5.20
CA ASP A 38 5.60 -7.76 5.57
C ASP A 38 6.05 -6.77 4.49
N ASP A 39 5.89 -7.12 3.21
CA ASP A 39 6.36 -6.31 2.08
C ASP A 39 5.73 -4.89 2.06
N SER A 40 4.41 -4.80 2.24
CA SER A 40 3.72 -3.50 2.31
C SER A 40 4.18 -2.68 3.52
N TRP A 41 4.46 -3.35 4.65
CA TRP A 41 5.00 -2.69 5.83
C TRP A 41 6.41 -2.15 5.59
N ILE A 42 7.29 -2.92 4.95
CA ILE A 42 8.67 -2.50 4.63
C ILE A 42 8.66 -1.22 3.80
N HIS A 43 7.85 -1.17 2.73
CA HIS A 43 7.74 0.04 1.89
C HIS A 43 7.24 1.26 2.66
N LEU A 44 6.22 1.10 3.49
CA LEU A 44 5.69 2.20 4.30
C LEU A 44 6.63 2.64 5.40
N HIS A 45 7.42 1.71 5.96
CA HIS A 45 8.41 2.05 6.96
C HIS A 45 9.53 2.92 6.37
N PHE A 46 10.07 2.53 5.20
CA PHE A 46 11.01 3.39 4.46
C PHE A 46 10.40 4.73 4.08
N ALA A 47 9.15 4.74 3.61
CA ALA A 47 8.45 5.96 3.23
C ALA A 47 8.25 6.90 4.43
N ARG A 48 7.86 6.36 5.58
CA ARG A 48 7.72 7.10 6.84
C ARG A 48 9.06 7.68 7.27
N ASN A 49 10.12 6.89 7.29
CA ASN A 49 11.47 7.33 7.65
C ASN A 49 11.95 8.45 6.71
N LEU A 50 11.70 8.32 5.42
CA LEU A 50 12.00 9.37 4.45
C LEU A 50 11.16 10.63 4.69
N ALA A 51 9.88 10.47 5.03
CA ALA A 51 8.98 11.53 5.47
C ALA A 51 9.33 12.11 6.85
N GLU A 52 10.05 11.42 7.72
CA GLU A 52 10.51 12.01 8.99
C GLU A 52 11.91 12.63 8.86
N GLY A 53 12.50 12.59 7.65
CA GLY A 53 13.82 13.15 7.37
C GLY A 53 14.98 12.23 7.77
N THR A 54 14.71 10.98 8.12
CA THR A 54 15.75 9.99 8.48
C THR A 54 16.38 9.32 7.26
N GLY A 55 15.90 9.63 6.05
CA GLY A 55 16.44 9.14 4.78
C GLY A 55 15.98 7.73 4.39
N PHE A 56 16.63 7.13 3.39
CA PHE A 56 16.43 5.73 2.98
C PHE A 56 17.06 4.77 3.99
N ALA A 57 16.38 4.60 5.12
CA ALA A 57 16.81 3.76 6.22
C ALA A 57 15.65 2.90 6.70
N TYR A 58 15.91 1.63 7.03
CA TYR A 58 14.94 0.82 7.76
C TYR A 58 15.04 1.14 9.26
N ASN A 59 16.25 1.05 9.82
CA ASN A 59 16.52 1.56 11.17
C ASN A 59 16.97 3.02 11.08
N PRO A 60 16.30 3.99 11.74
CA PRO A 60 16.65 5.40 11.66
C PRO A 60 18.14 5.67 11.91
N GLY A 61 18.75 6.51 11.07
CA GLY A 61 20.17 6.84 11.15
C GLY A 61 21.11 5.81 10.52
N VAL A 62 20.59 4.67 10.03
CA VAL A 62 21.38 3.64 9.32
C VAL A 62 20.88 3.50 7.88
N PRO A 63 21.44 4.26 6.92
CA PRO A 63 21.07 4.15 5.51
C PRO A 63 21.33 2.75 4.97
N VAL A 64 20.39 2.23 4.18
CA VAL A 64 20.51 0.91 3.57
C VAL A 64 19.75 0.85 2.25
N ALA A 65 20.31 0.15 1.25
CA ALA A 65 19.66 -0.12 -0.04
C ALA A 65 18.61 -1.25 0.07
N GLY A 66 17.73 -1.17 1.08
CA GLY A 66 16.72 -2.20 1.36
C GLY A 66 15.39 -2.00 0.60
N SER A 67 15.18 -0.83 -0.02
CA SER A 67 13.98 -0.56 -0.81
C SER A 67 14.14 -1.14 -2.22
N THR A 68 13.39 -2.18 -2.54
CA THR A 68 13.33 -2.81 -3.87
C THR A 68 12.48 -2.04 -4.88
N ALA A 69 11.72 -1.03 -4.45
CA ALA A 69 10.96 -0.12 -5.32
C ALA A 69 11.13 1.36 -4.89
N PRO A 70 12.30 1.99 -5.18
CA PRO A 70 12.60 3.35 -4.69
C PRO A 70 11.61 4.42 -5.14
N LEU A 71 11.10 4.35 -6.39
CA LEU A 71 10.08 5.28 -6.88
C LEU A 71 8.78 5.17 -6.08
N TRP A 72 8.36 3.95 -5.75
CA TRP A 72 7.18 3.71 -4.93
C TRP A 72 7.36 4.26 -3.51
N THR A 73 8.52 4.02 -2.90
CA THR A 73 8.89 4.59 -1.59
C THR A 73 8.81 6.12 -1.59
N LEU A 74 9.26 6.80 -2.66
CA LEU A 74 9.17 8.26 -2.78
C LEU A 74 7.71 8.75 -2.86
N LEU A 75 6.87 8.07 -3.64
CA LEU A 75 5.45 8.42 -3.76
C LEU A 75 4.72 8.25 -2.43
N LEU A 76 4.98 7.15 -1.73
CA LEU A 76 4.44 6.92 -0.39
C LEU A 76 4.93 7.95 0.62
N ALA A 77 6.20 8.35 0.58
CA ALA A 77 6.75 9.37 1.47
C ALA A 77 6.10 10.74 1.24
N ALA A 78 5.85 11.10 -0.02
CA ALA A 78 5.09 12.31 -0.36
C ALA A 78 3.66 12.24 0.19
N GLY A 79 2.99 11.09 0.05
CA GLY A 79 1.68 10.87 0.65
C GLY A 79 1.68 10.99 2.18
N ALA A 80 2.67 10.38 2.85
CA ALA A 80 2.82 10.45 4.30
C ALA A 80 3.02 11.90 4.79
N ARG A 81 3.85 12.68 4.09
CA ARG A 81 4.04 14.12 4.37
C ARG A 81 2.75 14.93 4.28
N VAL A 82 1.93 14.67 3.26
CA VAL A 82 0.63 15.33 3.11
C VAL A 82 -0.36 14.89 4.20
N ALA A 83 -0.26 13.65 4.67
CA ALA A 83 -1.08 13.11 5.74
C ALA A 83 -0.65 13.52 7.16
N GLY A 84 0.43 14.30 7.31
CA GLY A 84 0.89 14.84 8.60
C GLY A 84 1.92 14.00 9.34
N ALA A 85 2.68 13.16 8.62
CA ALA A 85 3.94 12.61 9.12
C ALA A 85 5.03 13.69 9.23
#